data_AF-A0A522PUL7-F1
#
_entry.id   AF-A0A522PUL7-F1
#
_cell.length_a   1.000
_cell.length_b   1.000
_cell.length_c   1.000
_cell.angle_alpha   90.00
_cell.angle_beta   90.00
_cell.angle_gamma   90.00
#
_symmetry.space_group_name_H-M   'P 1'
#
loop_
_entity.id
_entity.type
_entity.pdbx_description
1 polymer ?
#
loop_
_entity_poly.entity_id
_entity_poly.type
_entity_poly.pdbx_seq_one_letter_code
_entity_poly.pdbx_strand_id
1 'polypeptide(L)'
;MPKDDPVEIHQVRWTTVSTVVHQSFIPFDQVSSCPEDSLRAAAQLRVSKNGGFPRRWPVMSRRRKVVIMTRCVSGLRSPHVRRMPARQLLYLVVLLLAANAYPQSAGPVFPDPGKAPFSREDQRALGLKVAAEVYKQMPILPDSSPETQYIQNLGRRLVATIPSQYSWPFEFHVVAQKEINAFALPGGPMFVNLGTITAAANEAQLAGVMAHEMSHVYMQHSAKQAAKAQTTGMLAGLAGAILGGTVGEKAGGLVGQLGQMGIQMGAQGVMMKYSRTDESQADNVGAIILYKAGYNPQAMADFFKTLQAQGGQSPPQWLSDHPNPGNRENAIQQEISNWPAQKYALDSPAFQQVRQQAMGVKVYTGQEIAQGAKSGQWAALNKKNGAIFTPAGGKALPTSASATAAGSPPNVAAPSLQSVLPSRRMLAANLGTVTIPYPENWQVTLPEKQGQYVTIAPRAGVTDNGVGYGVLLNGVSPRERMNIDQITGQLIQDMQQNNGLKLMGKAQPFMVNGIEGRSAMFQSTSPFPAANGQPQVEQDWLVTVPKPDGAVVFMVFVAPQSEFNRFRPTYQSMLKSVQVR
;
A
#
# COMPACT_ATOMS: atom_id res chain seq x y z
N MET A 1 -37.18 -5.32 -61.57
CA MET A 1 -38.46 -5.67 -60.91
C MET A 1 -38.29 -7.03 -60.24
N PRO A 2 -38.81 -7.27 -59.03
CA PRO A 2 -38.39 -6.60 -57.78
C PRO A 2 -38.41 -7.53 -56.53
N LYS A 3 -38.02 -6.96 -55.36
CA LYS A 3 -38.60 -7.15 -53.99
C LYS A 3 -38.34 -8.49 -53.28
N ASP A 4 -38.04 -8.59 -51.97
CA ASP A 4 -38.50 -7.84 -50.79
C ASP A 4 -37.48 -7.82 -49.62
N ASP A 5 -37.74 -6.91 -48.67
CA ASP A 5 -37.07 -6.54 -47.42
C ASP A 5 -37.03 -7.62 -46.29
N PRO A 6 -36.23 -7.40 -45.20
CA PRO A 6 -35.93 -8.41 -44.17
C PRO A 6 -36.89 -8.38 -42.96
N VAL A 7 -37.02 -9.52 -42.25
CA VAL A 7 -37.81 -9.66 -41.01
C VAL A 7 -36.91 -9.64 -39.77
N GLU A 8 -37.27 -8.76 -38.83
CA GLU A 8 -36.72 -8.56 -37.48
C GLU A 8 -36.86 -9.79 -36.56
N ILE A 9 -35.85 -10.02 -35.72
CA ILE A 9 -36.00 -10.78 -34.47
C ILE A 9 -35.48 -9.92 -33.32
N HIS A 10 -36.41 -9.43 -32.50
CA HIS A 10 -36.13 -8.68 -31.27
C HIS A 10 -35.55 -9.60 -30.18
N GLN A 11 -34.36 -9.25 -29.67
CA GLN A 11 -33.92 -9.67 -28.33
C GLN A 11 -34.13 -8.52 -27.34
N VAL A 12 -35.03 -8.78 -26.38
CA VAL A 12 -35.36 -7.89 -25.26
C VAL A 12 -34.22 -7.93 -24.24
N ARG A 13 -33.58 -6.78 -24.00
CA ARG A 13 -32.61 -6.57 -22.91
C ARG A 13 -33.36 -6.26 -21.61
N TRP A 14 -33.12 -7.05 -20.57
CA TRP A 14 -33.48 -6.70 -19.19
C TRP A 14 -32.40 -5.77 -18.61
N THR A 15 -32.76 -4.52 -18.35
CA THR A 15 -31.95 -3.58 -17.57
C THR A 15 -32.52 -3.50 -16.16
N THR A 16 -31.83 -4.12 -15.21
CA THR A 16 -32.13 -3.98 -13.78
C THR A 16 -31.49 -2.67 -13.30
N VAL A 17 -32.29 -1.64 -13.08
CA VAL A 17 -31.88 -0.43 -12.37
C VAL A 17 -31.99 -0.71 -10.88
N SER A 18 -30.87 -0.98 -10.21
CA SER A 18 -30.81 -0.98 -8.75
C SER A 18 -30.75 0.45 -8.24
N THR A 19 -31.81 0.87 -7.56
CA THR A 19 -31.90 2.14 -6.83
C THR A 19 -30.89 2.14 -5.67
N VAL A 20 -29.86 2.97 -5.75
CA VAL A 20 -28.98 3.28 -4.62
C VAL A 20 -29.69 4.33 -3.76
N VAL A 21 -30.07 3.94 -2.54
CA VAL A 21 -30.51 4.86 -1.50
C VAL A 21 -29.27 5.55 -0.92
N HIS A 22 -29.06 6.82 -1.25
CA HIS A 22 -28.12 7.67 -0.52
C HIS A 22 -28.76 8.09 0.81
N GLN A 23 -28.22 7.59 1.93
CA GLN A 23 -28.44 8.18 3.25
C GLN A 23 -27.53 9.40 3.37
N SER A 24 -28.09 10.59 3.16
CA SER A 24 -27.43 11.85 3.53
C SER A 24 -27.65 12.09 5.02
N PHE A 25 -26.62 11.87 5.84
CA PHE A 25 -26.55 12.38 7.20
C PHE A 25 -26.35 13.90 7.14
N ILE A 26 -27.31 14.66 7.66
CA ILE A 26 -27.17 16.10 7.93
C ILE A 26 -26.65 16.24 9.37
N PRO A 27 -25.56 16.96 9.63
CA PRO A 27 -25.08 17.18 11.00
C PRO A 27 -26.07 18.08 11.77
N PHE A 28 -26.43 17.60 12.97
CA PHE A 28 -27.15 18.36 13.99
C PHE A 28 -26.21 19.43 14.56
N ASP A 29 -26.42 20.68 14.17
CA ASP A 29 -26.18 21.83 15.04
C ASP A 29 -26.96 23.02 14.46
N GLN A 30 -27.51 23.86 15.34
CA GLN A 30 -28.34 25.04 15.08
C GLN A 30 -29.84 24.78 14.86
N VAL A 31 -30.62 24.59 15.94
CA VAL A 31 -31.83 25.39 16.24
C VAL A 31 -32.11 25.27 17.75
N SER A 32 -31.74 26.29 18.50
CA SER A 32 -32.27 26.59 19.82
C SER A 32 -33.54 27.44 19.70
N SER A 33 -34.39 27.36 20.72
CA SER A 33 -35.62 28.15 20.96
C SER A 33 -36.94 27.62 20.36
N CYS A 34 -37.71 26.89 21.18
CA CYS A 34 -39.08 27.24 21.60
C CYS A 34 -39.63 26.21 22.63
N PRO A 35 -40.59 26.60 23.48
CA PRO A 35 -40.70 26.13 24.88
C PRO A 35 -41.54 24.87 25.10
N GLU A 36 -41.32 24.27 26.26
CA GLU A 36 -42.13 23.22 26.89
C GLU A 36 -43.62 23.60 26.95
N ASP A 37 -44.48 22.75 26.40
CA ASP A 37 -45.77 22.36 27.01
C ASP A 37 -46.52 21.42 26.08
N SER A 38 -46.44 20.11 26.34
CA SER A 38 -47.47 19.09 26.04
C SER A 38 -46.97 17.71 26.49
N LEU A 39 -46.82 17.53 27.80
CA LEU A 39 -46.76 16.21 28.41
C LEU A 39 -48.16 15.56 28.42
N ARG A 40 -48.16 14.23 28.24
CA ARG A 40 -49.21 13.23 28.57
C ARG A 40 -50.19 12.83 27.46
N ALA A 41 -49.93 11.66 26.87
CA ALA A 41 -50.86 10.52 26.95
C ALA A 41 -50.20 9.19 26.53
N ALA A 42 -50.19 8.23 27.47
CA ALA A 42 -50.20 6.76 27.33
C ALA A 42 -49.24 6.11 26.30
N ALA A 43 -48.13 5.48 26.67
CA ALA A 43 -47.94 4.30 27.53
C ALA A 43 -48.75 3.04 27.10
N GLN A 44 -47.97 2.00 26.77
CA GLN A 44 -48.28 0.56 26.78
C GLN A 44 -49.01 -0.05 25.57
N LEU A 45 -48.33 -0.96 24.87
CA LEU A 45 -48.83 -2.33 24.71
C LEU A 45 -47.70 -3.34 24.45
N ARG A 46 -47.82 -4.44 25.20
CA ARG A 46 -46.90 -5.55 25.37
C ARG A 46 -46.84 -6.49 24.16
N VAL A 47 -45.68 -7.15 24.09
CA VAL A 47 -45.40 -8.44 23.44
C VAL A 47 -46.41 -9.52 23.83
N SER A 48 -46.90 -10.27 22.84
CA SER A 48 -47.45 -11.62 23.04
C SER A 48 -46.99 -12.55 21.91
N LYS A 49 -46.39 -13.67 22.30
CA LYS A 49 -46.02 -14.83 21.48
C LYS A 49 -47.18 -15.83 21.47
N ASN A 50 -47.40 -16.47 20.32
CA ASN A 50 -48.01 -17.80 20.02
C ASN A 50 -48.66 -17.66 18.64
N GLY A 51 -48.42 -18.47 17.60
CA GLY A 51 -48.22 -19.91 17.55
C GLY A 51 -49.42 -20.50 16.79
N GLY A 52 -49.23 -20.97 15.55
CA GLY A 52 -50.21 -21.81 14.84
C GLY A 52 -50.66 -21.33 13.45
N PHE A 53 -50.18 -22.00 12.40
CA PHE A 53 -50.82 -22.05 11.08
C PHE A 53 -52.01 -23.01 11.11
N PRO A 54 -53.10 -22.75 10.35
CA PRO A 54 -53.32 -23.62 9.20
C PRO A 54 -53.90 -22.96 7.92
N ARG A 55 -53.57 -23.68 6.84
CA ARG A 55 -54.02 -23.78 5.44
C ARG A 55 -55.39 -23.22 4.99
N ARG A 56 -55.36 -22.82 3.69
CA ARG A 56 -56.42 -22.57 2.68
C ARG A 56 -56.92 -21.12 2.55
N TRP A 57 -56.59 -20.51 1.41
CA TRP A 57 -57.22 -19.31 0.87
C TRP A 57 -57.83 -19.65 -0.50
N PRO A 58 -59.10 -19.32 -0.77
CA PRO A 58 -59.67 -19.40 -2.10
C PRO A 58 -59.29 -18.16 -2.93
N VAL A 59 -59.13 -18.38 -4.22
CA VAL A 59 -58.99 -17.34 -5.25
C VAL A 59 -60.30 -16.55 -5.33
N MET A 60 -60.24 -15.24 -5.08
CA MET A 60 -61.23 -14.31 -5.64
C MET A 60 -60.61 -12.95 -5.92
N SER A 61 -60.76 -12.57 -7.19
CA SER A 61 -60.59 -11.23 -7.73
C SER A 61 -61.37 -10.17 -6.95
N ARG A 62 -60.76 -9.02 -6.68
CA ARG A 62 -61.27 -7.69 -7.08
C ARG A 62 -60.41 -6.57 -6.50
N ARG A 63 -60.15 -5.60 -7.36
CA ARG A 63 -59.59 -4.25 -7.15
C ARG A 63 -59.83 -3.71 -5.73
N ARG A 64 -58.76 -3.36 -5.02
CA ARG A 64 -58.81 -2.39 -3.92
C ARG A 64 -57.83 -1.25 -4.19
N LYS A 65 -58.42 -0.08 -4.40
CA LYS A 65 -57.78 1.23 -4.43
C LYS A 65 -57.05 1.43 -3.10
N VAL A 66 -55.78 1.83 -3.16
CA VAL A 66 -55.05 2.35 -2.01
C VAL A 66 -55.66 3.72 -1.68
N VAL A 67 -56.38 3.79 -0.56
CA VAL A 67 -56.83 5.04 0.05
C VAL A 67 -55.69 5.50 0.96
N ILE A 68 -54.88 6.43 0.47
CA ILE A 68 -53.93 7.15 1.32
C ILE A 68 -54.73 8.19 2.11
N MET A 69 -54.73 8.05 3.44
CA MET A 69 -55.23 9.04 4.38
C MET A 69 -54.58 10.39 4.09
N THR A 70 -55.35 11.31 3.50
CA THR A 70 -55.00 12.72 3.40
C THR A 70 -55.93 13.47 4.34
N ARG A 71 -55.51 13.72 5.57
CA ARG A 71 -56.17 14.68 6.47
C ARG A 71 -55.21 15.14 7.56
N CYS A 72 -54.54 16.27 7.29
CA CYS A 72 -54.31 17.38 8.23
C CYS A 72 -53.34 18.38 7.58
N VAL A 73 -53.86 19.23 6.69
CA VAL A 73 -53.31 20.59 6.49
C VAL A 73 -54.52 21.49 6.21
N SER A 74 -55.20 21.88 7.28
CA SER A 74 -56.16 22.99 7.26
C SER A 74 -55.44 24.17 7.90
N GLY A 75 -55.21 25.23 7.12
CA GLY A 75 -54.80 26.53 7.67
C GLY A 75 -53.38 26.95 7.33
N LEU A 76 -53.13 27.30 6.06
CA LEU A 76 -52.20 28.36 5.66
C LEU A 76 -52.62 28.78 4.24
N ARG A 77 -53.60 29.68 4.17
CA ARG A 77 -53.89 30.43 2.94
C ARG A 77 -52.76 31.45 2.77
N SER A 78 -51.71 31.10 2.04
CA SER A 78 -50.82 32.12 1.48
C SER A 78 -51.51 32.77 0.29
N PRO A 79 -51.81 34.08 0.33
CA PRO A 79 -52.17 34.80 -0.88
C PRO A 79 -50.88 34.99 -1.70
N HIS A 80 -50.96 34.80 -3.01
CA HIS A 80 -49.90 35.06 -4.00
C HIS A 80 -48.95 33.91 -4.37
N VAL A 81 -49.47 32.69 -4.59
CA VAL A 81 -48.87 31.84 -5.63
C VAL A 81 -49.52 32.22 -6.96
N ARG A 82 -48.90 33.13 -7.73
CA ARG A 82 -49.29 33.36 -9.13
C ARG A 82 -49.22 32.02 -9.85
N ARG A 83 -50.36 31.53 -10.36
CA ARG A 83 -50.40 30.34 -11.22
C ARG A 83 -49.55 30.64 -12.45
N MET A 84 -48.38 30.00 -12.55
CA MET A 84 -47.58 30.07 -13.77
C MET A 84 -48.42 29.47 -14.91
N PRO A 85 -48.59 30.18 -16.04
CA PRO A 85 -49.26 29.61 -17.21
C PRO A 85 -48.54 28.34 -17.66
N ALA A 86 -49.29 27.32 -18.09
CA ALA A 86 -48.74 25.99 -18.43
C ALA A 86 -47.56 26.03 -19.40
N ARG A 87 -47.48 27.05 -20.26
CA ARG A 87 -46.34 27.32 -21.14
C ARG A 87 -45.04 27.63 -20.39
N GLN A 88 -45.08 28.43 -19.31
CA GLN A 88 -43.89 28.73 -18.50
C GLN A 88 -43.41 27.50 -17.73
N LEU A 89 -44.34 26.65 -17.28
CA LEU A 89 -43.99 25.37 -16.66
C LEU A 89 -43.31 24.44 -17.68
N LEU A 90 -43.82 24.40 -18.91
CA LEU A 90 -43.21 23.63 -20.00
C LEU A 90 -41.82 24.15 -20.37
N TYR A 91 -41.63 25.48 -20.45
CA TYR A 91 -40.30 26.07 -20.70
C TYR A 91 -39.32 25.74 -19.57
N LEU A 92 -39.76 25.79 -18.30
CA LEU A 92 -38.93 25.39 -17.16
C LEU A 92 -38.55 23.90 -17.20
N VAL A 93 -39.50 23.02 -17.54
CA VAL A 93 -39.23 21.59 -17.69
C VAL A 93 -38.29 21.32 -18.86
N VAL A 94 -38.46 22.00 -20.00
CA VAL A 94 -37.56 21.88 -21.16
C VAL A 94 -36.16 22.42 -20.84
N LEU A 95 -36.05 23.55 -20.11
CA LEU A 95 -34.76 24.08 -19.63
C LEU A 95 -34.08 23.13 -18.63
N LEU A 96 -34.84 22.53 -17.71
CA LEU A 96 -34.33 21.53 -16.75
C LEU A 96 -33.89 20.23 -17.43
N LEU A 97 -34.60 19.80 -18.48
CA LEU A 97 -34.22 18.62 -19.28
C LEU A 97 -33.02 18.92 -20.19
N ALA A 98 -32.93 20.11 -20.79
CA ALA A 98 -31.80 20.54 -21.59
C ALA A 98 -30.52 20.75 -20.77
N ALA A 99 -30.64 21.20 -19.51
CA ALA A 99 -29.51 21.37 -18.60
C ALA A 99 -28.84 20.04 -18.21
N ASN A 100 -29.57 18.91 -18.27
CA ASN A 100 -29.03 17.58 -17.98
C ASN A 100 -28.51 16.83 -19.22
N ALA A 101 -28.59 17.42 -20.41
CA ALA A 101 -28.20 16.78 -21.67
C ALA A 101 -26.78 17.17 -22.16
N TYR A 102 -26.06 18.02 -21.43
CA TYR A 102 -24.65 18.25 -21.72
C TYR A 102 -23.84 17.03 -21.26
N PRO A 103 -23.18 16.29 -22.17
CA PRO A 103 -22.23 15.26 -21.75
C PRO A 103 -21.16 15.99 -20.94
N GLN A 104 -21.12 15.77 -19.62
CA GLN A 104 -19.95 16.13 -18.87
C GLN A 104 -18.79 15.34 -19.48
N SER A 105 -17.82 16.05 -20.04
CA SER A 105 -16.56 15.46 -20.50
C SER A 105 -16.05 14.57 -19.37
N ALA A 106 -16.06 13.25 -19.60
CA ALA A 106 -15.50 12.31 -18.64
C ALA A 106 -14.02 12.67 -18.53
N GLY A 107 -13.58 13.02 -17.32
CA GLY A 107 -12.17 13.34 -17.08
C GLY A 107 -11.25 12.19 -17.54
N PRO A 108 -9.94 12.45 -17.67
CA PRO A 108 -9.01 11.47 -18.21
C PRO A 108 -9.08 10.12 -17.49
N VAL A 109 -8.93 9.05 -18.27
CA VAL A 109 -8.97 7.67 -17.79
C VAL A 109 -7.59 7.05 -17.98
N PHE A 110 -7.10 6.35 -16.96
CA PHE A 110 -5.84 5.64 -17.04
C PHE A 110 -5.88 4.54 -18.12
N PRO A 111 -4.84 4.42 -18.97
CA PRO A 111 -4.74 3.31 -19.90
C PRO A 111 -4.48 1.99 -19.18
N ASP A 112 -4.86 0.85 -19.76
CA ASP A 112 -4.48 -0.47 -19.26
C ASP A 112 -2.95 -0.64 -19.43
N PRO A 113 -2.18 -0.90 -18.35
CA PRO A 113 -0.74 -1.09 -18.44
C PRO A 113 -0.35 -2.38 -19.19
N GLY A 114 -1.30 -3.27 -19.47
CA GLY A 114 -1.09 -4.52 -20.18
C GLY A 114 -0.28 -5.54 -19.39
N LYS A 115 0.11 -6.63 -20.06
CA LYS A 115 0.91 -7.70 -19.46
C LYS A 115 2.40 -7.40 -19.56
N ALA A 116 3.13 -7.76 -18.51
CA ALA A 116 4.58 -7.80 -18.48
C ALA A 116 5.07 -9.26 -18.48
N PRO A 117 6.29 -9.52 -18.95
CA PRO A 117 6.90 -10.85 -18.97
C PRO A 117 7.26 -11.38 -17.58
N PHE A 118 7.37 -10.49 -16.59
CA PHE A 118 7.59 -10.83 -15.17
C PHE A 118 6.33 -10.55 -14.36
N SER A 119 6.04 -11.42 -13.38
CA SER A 119 4.91 -11.21 -12.46
C SER A 119 5.08 -9.90 -11.66
N ARG A 120 3.99 -9.35 -11.12
CA ARG A 120 4.09 -8.15 -10.28
C ARG A 120 4.91 -8.43 -9.03
N GLU A 121 4.77 -9.63 -8.50
CA GLU A 121 5.50 -10.12 -7.34
C GLU A 121 7.01 -10.18 -7.60
N ASP A 122 7.43 -10.66 -8.76
CA ASP A 122 8.85 -10.74 -9.15
C ASP A 122 9.44 -9.36 -9.41
N GLN A 123 8.71 -8.48 -10.09
CA GLN A 123 9.12 -7.09 -10.28
C GLN A 123 9.34 -6.41 -8.94
N ARG A 124 8.42 -6.59 -7.99
CA ARG A 124 8.59 -6.12 -6.61
C ARG A 124 9.79 -6.75 -5.92
N ALA A 125 10.03 -8.05 -6.11
CA ALA A 125 11.19 -8.74 -5.53
C ALA A 125 12.50 -8.07 -5.95
N LEU A 126 12.60 -7.82 -7.25
CA LEU A 126 13.75 -7.24 -7.88
C LEU A 126 13.97 -5.81 -7.40
N GLY A 127 12.93 -4.97 -7.42
CA GLY A 127 13.04 -3.59 -6.95
C GLY A 127 13.52 -3.48 -5.53
N LEU A 128 13.02 -4.31 -4.62
CA LEU A 128 13.45 -4.31 -3.23
C LEU A 128 14.91 -4.75 -3.05
N LYS A 129 15.37 -5.75 -3.82
CA LYS A 129 16.77 -6.16 -3.82
C LYS A 129 17.69 -5.05 -4.31
N VAL A 130 17.30 -4.38 -5.39
CA VAL A 130 18.07 -3.28 -5.97
C VAL A 130 18.05 -2.05 -5.05
N ALA A 131 16.91 -1.73 -4.43
CA ALA A 131 16.80 -0.64 -3.47
C ALA A 131 17.69 -0.85 -2.24
N ALA A 132 17.76 -2.08 -1.71
CA ALA A 132 18.69 -2.41 -0.63
C ALA A 132 20.15 -2.16 -1.01
N GLU A 133 20.50 -2.37 -2.28
CA GLU A 133 21.83 -2.13 -2.79
C GLU A 133 22.11 -0.64 -3.04
N VAL A 134 21.12 0.11 -3.51
CA VAL A 134 21.17 1.59 -3.59
C VAL A 134 21.51 2.19 -2.22
N TYR A 135 20.89 1.69 -1.15
CA TYR A 135 21.18 2.09 0.22
C TYR A 135 22.59 1.75 0.73
N LYS A 136 23.33 0.85 0.08
CA LYS A 136 24.75 0.61 0.41
C LYS A 136 25.69 1.56 -0.32
N GLN A 137 25.25 2.11 -1.45
CA GLN A 137 26.11 2.74 -2.43
C GLN A 137 25.82 4.22 -2.66
N MET A 138 24.74 4.74 -2.09
CA MET A 138 24.34 6.13 -2.24
C MET A 138 24.08 6.77 -0.89
N PRO A 139 24.36 8.08 -0.73
CA PRO A 139 24.02 8.81 0.48
C PRO A 139 22.51 9.05 0.53
N ILE A 140 21.79 8.27 1.32
CA ILE A 140 20.33 8.38 1.46
C ILE A 140 20.01 9.27 2.67
N LEU A 141 19.05 10.17 2.52
CA LEU A 141 18.51 10.92 3.66
C LEU A 141 17.56 10.04 4.46
N PRO A 142 17.61 10.08 5.81
CA PRO A 142 16.72 9.27 6.64
C PRO A 142 15.26 9.68 6.45
N ASP A 143 14.34 8.76 6.74
CA ASP A 143 12.89 8.99 6.67
C ASP A 143 12.42 10.11 7.61
N SER A 144 13.20 10.43 8.64
CA SER A 144 12.95 11.54 9.55
C SER A 144 13.34 12.91 8.99
N SER A 145 14.05 12.97 7.86
CA SER A 145 14.43 14.25 7.25
C SER A 145 13.20 14.99 6.68
N PRO A 146 13.13 16.33 6.79
CA PRO A 146 12.04 17.12 6.22
C PRO A 146 11.85 16.86 4.72
N GLU A 147 12.94 16.69 3.98
CA GLU A 147 12.96 16.42 2.54
C GLU A 147 12.30 15.08 2.23
N THR A 148 12.71 14.01 2.92
CA THR A 148 12.11 12.67 2.70
C THR A 148 10.64 12.65 3.13
N GLN A 149 10.27 13.27 4.25
CA GLN A 149 8.87 13.32 4.70
C GLN A 149 7.97 14.06 3.70
N TYR A 150 8.46 15.19 3.17
CA TYR A 150 7.74 15.95 2.16
C TYR A 150 7.56 15.12 0.88
N ILE A 151 8.62 14.51 0.37
CA ILE A 151 8.56 13.66 -0.84
C ILE A 151 7.62 12.47 -0.63
N GLN A 152 7.63 11.84 0.54
CA GLN A 152 6.68 10.77 0.86
C GLN A 152 5.23 11.26 0.91
N ASN A 153 4.97 12.45 1.46
CA ASN A 153 3.64 13.06 1.48
C ASN A 153 3.13 13.36 0.06
N LEU A 154 3.97 14.00 -0.76
CA LEU A 154 3.66 14.30 -2.15
C LEU A 154 3.42 13.01 -2.94
N GLY A 155 4.32 12.03 -2.81
CA GLY A 155 4.18 10.72 -3.43
C GLY A 155 2.89 10.00 -3.04
N ARG A 156 2.53 9.98 -1.74
CA ARG A 156 1.24 9.42 -1.27
C ARG A 156 0.03 10.09 -1.94
N ARG A 157 0.05 11.42 -2.09
CA ARG A 157 -1.02 12.17 -2.78
C ARG A 157 -1.13 11.75 -4.25
N LEU A 158 -0.01 11.59 -4.95
CA LEU A 158 0.00 11.15 -6.34
C LEU A 158 -0.48 9.69 -6.48
N VAL A 159 -0.01 8.79 -5.62
CA VAL A 159 -0.40 7.36 -5.62
C VAL A 159 -1.89 7.18 -5.38
N ALA A 160 -2.50 7.99 -4.51
CA ALA A 160 -3.93 7.94 -4.24
C ALA A 160 -4.82 8.20 -5.47
N THR A 161 -4.27 8.75 -6.55
CA THR A 161 -5.00 8.95 -7.82
C THR A 161 -5.04 7.70 -8.69
N ILE A 162 -4.13 6.75 -8.48
CA ILE A 162 -3.96 5.54 -9.30
C ILE A 162 -4.99 4.49 -8.86
N PRO A 163 -5.72 3.84 -9.79
CA PRO A 163 -6.64 2.77 -9.46
C PRO A 163 -5.95 1.63 -8.72
N SER A 164 -6.55 1.14 -7.62
CA SER A 164 -5.92 0.18 -6.72
C SER A 164 -5.49 -1.13 -7.40
N GLN A 165 -6.21 -1.59 -8.42
CA GLN A 165 -5.87 -2.78 -9.20
C GLN A 165 -4.58 -2.64 -10.03
N TYR A 166 -4.20 -1.39 -10.35
CA TYR A 166 -2.99 -1.07 -11.11
C TYR A 166 -1.95 -0.33 -10.27
N SER A 167 -2.27 0.02 -9.02
CA SER A 167 -1.32 0.65 -8.11
C SER A 167 -0.20 -0.31 -7.72
N TRP A 168 0.93 0.29 -7.36
CA TRP A 168 2.10 -0.38 -6.80
C TRP A 168 2.34 0.12 -5.37
N PRO A 169 3.04 -0.66 -4.54
CA PRO A 169 3.43 -0.25 -3.19
C PRO A 169 4.64 0.69 -3.28
N PHE A 170 4.40 1.94 -3.68
CA PHE A 170 5.46 2.91 -3.86
C PHE A 170 6.15 3.27 -2.54
N GLU A 171 7.47 3.34 -2.59
CA GLU A 171 8.35 3.76 -1.49
C GLU A 171 9.18 4.92 -2.01
N PHE A 172 9.16 6.06 -1.32
CA PHE A 172 9.84 7.26 -1.80
C PHE A 172 11.00 7.62 -0.90
N HIS A 173 12.17 7.80 -1.52
CA HIS A 173 13.43 8.03 -0.86
C HIS A 173 14.12 9.26 -1.45
N VAL A 174 14.91 9.97 -0.63
CA VAL A 174 15.69 11.12 -1.09
C VAL A 174 17.17 10.80 -1.05
N VAL A 175 17.84 11.05 -2.16
CA VAL A 175 19.30 10.87 -2.30
C VAL A 175 19.97 12.22 -2.17
N ALA A 176 21.01 12.31 -1.35
CA ALA A 176 21.81 13.51 -1.17
C ALA A 176 22.77 13.74 -2.34
N GLN A 177 22.24 13.78 -3.56
CA GLN A 177 22.97 13.91 -4.80
C GLN A 177 22.70 15.26 -5.47
N LYS A 178 23.75 15.89 -5.99
CA LYS A 178 23.71 17.22 -6.59
C LYS A 178 23.04 17.22 -7.96
N GLU A 179 23.26 16.17 -8.74
CA GLU A 179 22.70 16.06 -10.10
C GLU A 179 21.17 15.99 -10.06
N ILE A 180 20.53 16.66 -11.02
CA ILE A 180 19.09 16.63 -11.21
C ILE A 180 18.72 15.27 -11.82
N ASN A 181 18.17 14.40 -10.98
CA ASN A 181 17.64 13.10 -11.39
C ASN A 181 16.56 12.59 -10.41
N ALA A 182 15.72 11.69 -10.91
CA ALA A 182 14.92 10.81 -10.08
C ALA A 182 14.80 9.48 -10.85
N PHE A 183 14.58 8.39 -10.15
CA PHE A 183 14.41 7.11 -10.82
C PHE A 183 13.48 6.21 -10.02
N ALA A 184 12.67 5.44 -10.74
CA ALA A 184 11.88 4.37 -10.14
C ALA A 184 12.41 2.97 -10.51
N LEU A 185 12.47 2.11 -9.50
CA LEU A 185 12.79 0.70 -9.63
C LEU A 185 11.51 -0.13 -9.86
N PRO A 186 11.63 -1.32 -10.47
CA PRO A 186 10.48 -2.23 -10.62
C PRO A 186 9.74 -2.44 -9.30
N GLY A 187 8.42 -2.35 -9.32
CA GLY A 187 7.60 -2.67 -8.16
C GLY A 187 7.46 -1.61 -7.06
N GLY A 188 7.97 -0.38 -7.27
CA GLY A 188 7.55 0.78 -6.47
C GLY A 188 8.63 1.61 -5.77
N PRO A 189 9.85 1.11 -5.45
CA PRO A 189 10.87 1.97 -4.86
C PRO A 189 11.28 3.09 -5.82
N MET A 190 11.25 4.32 -5.35
CA MET A 190 11.53 5.51 -6.12
C MET A 190 12.47 6.43 -5.35
N PHE A 191 13.49 6.93 -6.04
CA PHE A 191 14.54 7.77 -5.47
C PHE A 191 14.52 9.13 -6.16
N VAL A 192 14.52 10.20 -5.37
CA VAL A 192 14.54 11.58 -5.85
C VAL A 192 15.81 12.25 -5.36
N ASN A 193 16.61 12.81 -6.26
CA ASN A 193 17.82 13.54 -5.86
C ASN A 193 17.45 14.91 -5.27
N LEU A 194 18.22 15.38 -4.28
CA LEU A 194 18.12 16.75 -3.78
C LEU A 194 18.30 17.80 -4.89
N GLY A 195 19.13 17.51 -5.90
CA GLY A 195 19.26 18.35 -7.10
C GLY A 195 17.91 18.60 -7.79
N THR A 196 17.04 17.60 -7.85
CA THR A 196 15.70 17.72 -8.44
C THR A 196 14.77 18.59 -7.61
N ILE A 197 14.79 18.42 -6.28
CA ILE A 197 13.98 19.23 -5.35
C ILE A 197 14.38 20.70 -5.43
N THR A 198 15.68 21.00 -5.49
CA THR A 198 16.20 22.37 -5.55
C THR A 198 16.00 23.03 -6.92
N ALA A 199 16.05 22.25 -8.01
CA ALA A 199 15.86 22.73 -9.37
C ALA A 199 14.39 23.04 -9.73
N ALA A 200 13.43 22.33 -9.14
CA ALA A 200 12.01 22.58 -9.39
C ALA A 200 11.61 24.00 -8.93
N ALA A 201 10.96 24.77 -9.80
CA ALA A 201 10.55 26.14 -9.49
C ALA A 201 9.32 26.21 -8.56
N ASN A 202 8.49 25.17 -8.59
CA ASN A 202 7.26 25.04 -7.79
C ASN A 202 6.92 23.56 -7.54
N GLU A 203 5.99 23.31 -6.62
CA GLU A 203 5.54 21.96 -6.25
C GLU A 203 5.02 21.15 -7.45
N ALA A 204 4.28 21.78 -8.37
CA ALA A 204 3.70 21.08 -9.53
C ALA A 204 4.77 20.53 -10.48
N GLN A 205 5.90 21.23 -10.63
CA GLN A 205 7.04 20.74 -11.42
C GLN A 205 7.68 19.50 -10.78
N LEU A 206 7.92 19.53 -9.46
CA LEU A 206 8.44 18.38 -8.73
C LEU A 206 7.46 17.19 -8.78
N ALA A 207 6.17 17.47 -8.60
CA ALA A 207 5.10 16.48 -8.75
C ALA A 207 5.11 15.87 -10.16
N GLY A 208 5.41 16.67 -11.20
CA GLY A 208 5.51 16.21 -12.57
C GLY A 208 6.63 15.19 -12.78
N VAL A 209 7.83 15.45 -12.25
CA VAL A 209 8.94 14.48 -12.25
C VAL A 209 8.52 13.18 -11.55
N MET A 210 7.87 13.29 -10.39
CA MET A 210 7.41 12.12 -9.65
C MET A 210 6.34 11.33 -10.40
N ALA A 211 5.37 12.03 -11.01
CA ALA A 211 4.31 11.41 -11.79
C ALA A 211 4.86 10.71 -13.05
N HIS A 212 5.87 11.27 -13.70
CA HIS A 212 6.58 10.65 -14.82
C HIS A 212 7.23 9.32 -14.41
N GLU A 213 8.01 9.30 -13.34
CA GLU A 213 8.65 8.08 -12.83
C GLU A 213 7.64 7.03 -12.38
N MET A 214 6.60 7.45 -11.66
CA MET A 214 5.51 6.57 -11.26
C MET A 214 4.81 5.94 -12.48
N SER A 215 4.77 6.65 -13.60
CA SER A 215 4.19 6.16 -14.85
C SER A 215 5.03 5.07 -15.50
N HIS A 216 6.37 5.11 -15.39
CA HIS A 216 7.22 4.00 -15.81
C HIS A 216 6.93 2.71 -15.03
N VAL A 217 6.66 2.82 -13.73
CA VAL A 217 6.28 1.67 -12.88
C VAL A 217 4.85 1.21 -13.20
N TYR A 218 3.91 2.14 -13.36
CA TYR A 218 2.54 1.86 -13.75
C TYR A 218 2.49 1.05 -15.06
N MET A 219 3.19 1.54 -16.09
CA MET A 219 3.26 0.91 -17.41
C MET A 219 4.23 -0.28 -17.49
N GLN A 220 4.94 -0.60 -16.40
CA GLN A 220 5.88 -1.72 -16.32
C GLN A 220 7.00 -1.65 -17.38
N HIS A 221 7.46 -0.45 -17.72
CA HIS A 221 8.44 -0.23 -18.80
C HIS A 221 9.75 -1.00 -18.55
N SER A 222 10.27 -0.98 -17.33
CA SER A 222 11.48 -1.73 -16.94
C SER A 222 11.36 -3.23 -17.20
N ALA A 223 10.21 -3.84 -16.87
CA ALA A 223 9.97 -5.26 -17.07
C ALA A 223 9.83 -5.62 -18.56
N LYS A 224 9.11 -4.78 -19.32
CA LYS A 224 8.94 -4.95 -20.77
C LYS A 224 10.26 -4.75 -21.52
N GLN A 225 11.09 -3.82 -21.09
CA GLN A 225 12.39 -3.55 -21.68
C GLN A 225 13.40 -4.67 -21.39
N ALA A 226 13.42 -5.20 -20.16
CA ALA A 226 14.28 -6.32 -19.81
C ALA A 226 14.02 -7.54 -20.71
N ALA A 227 12.77 -7.84 -21.06
CA ALA A 227 12.50 -8.91 -22.03
C ALA A 227 12.93 -8.58 -23.47
N LYS A 228 12.78 -7.33 -23.91
CA LYS A 228 13.28 -6.89 -25.23
C LYS A 228 14.81 -7.00 -25.33
N ALA A 229 15.53 -6.89 -24.23
CA ALA A 229 17.00 -6.95 -24.22
C ALA A 229 17.57 -8.38 -24.03
N GLN A 230 16.73 -9.36 -23.68
CA GLN A 230 17.09 -10.78 -23.57
C GLN A 230 17.52 -11.38 -24.92
N THR A 231 17.12 -10.79 -26.04
CA THR A 231 17.55 -11.18 -27.40
C THR A 231 18.98 -10.78 -27.76
N THR A 232 19.67 -9.99 -26.92
CA THR A 232 21.01 -9.42 -27.19
C THR A 232 22.14 -10.00 -26.32
N GLY A 233 21.90 -11.11 -25.61
CA GLY A 233 22.94 -11.88 -24.89
C GLY A 233 23.44 -11.28 -23.57
N MET A 234 23.46 -9.96 -23.41
CA MET A 234 23.92 -9.30 -22.17
C MET A 234 22.97 -9.49 -20.97
N LEU A 235 21.68 -9.76 -21.23
CA LEU A 235 20.66 -10.00 -20.20
C LEU A 235 20.36 -11.48 -19.89
N ALA A 236 21.07 -12.44 -20.51
CA ALA A 236 20.97 -13.84 -20.09
C ALA A 236 21.35 -14.01 -18.60
N GLY A 237 22.24 -13.15 -18.08
CA GLY A 237 22.55 -13.05 -16.64
C GLY A 237 21.40 -12.50 -15.80
N LEU A 238 20.61 -11.55 -16.32
CA LEU A 238 19.42 -11.02 -15.63
C LEU A 238 18.28 -12.05 -15.62
N ALA A 239 18.05 -12.74 -16.73
CA ALA A 239 17.13 -13.87 -16.78
C ALA A 239 17.60 -15.00 -15.84
N GLY A 240 18.91 -15.26 -15.72
CA GLY A 240 19.47 -16.18 -14.72
C GLY A 240 19.31 -15.70 -13.27
N ALA A 241 19.35 -14.39 -13.02
CA ALA A 241 19.09 -13.75 -11.73
C ALA A 241 17.60 -13.75 -11.34
N ILE A 242 16.72 -13.72 -12.35
CA ILE A 242 15.26 -13.66 -12.22
C ILE A 242 14.62 -15.07 -12.23
N LEU A 243 15.22 -16.05 -12.93
CA LEU A 243 14.69 -17.41 -13.11
C LEU A 243 15.44 -18.47 -12.29
N GLY A 244 16.33 -18.07 -11.37
CA GLY A 244 17.02 -19.01 -10.50
C GLY A 244 17.83 -20.08 -11.25
N GLY A 245 18.60 -19.66 -12.27
CA GLY A 245 19.47 -20.57 -13.00
C GLY A 245 20.46 -21.26 -12.05
N THR A 246 20.33 -22.58 -11.91
CA THR A 246 21.19 -23.45 -11.10
C THR A 246 22.66 -23.29 -11.47
N VAL A 247 23.48 -22.61 -10.65
CA VAL A 247 24.94 -22.82 -10.64
C VAL A 247 25.47 -22.57 -9.23
N GLY A 248 25.68 -23.64 -8.48
CA GLY A 248 26.53 -23.64 -7.29
C GLY A 248 27.92 -23.07 -7.64
N GLU A 249 28.51 -22.32 -6.73
CA GLU A 249 29.77 -21.55 -6.85
C GLU A 249 29.69 -20.13 -7.45
N LYS A 250 28.59 -19.71 -8.10
CA LYS A 250 28.45 -18.35 -8.69
C LYS A 250 27.63 -17.33 -7.89
N ALA A 251 27.16 -17.67 -6.68
CA ALA A 251 26.32 -16.79 -5.87
C ALA A 251 27.00 -15.45 -5.48
N GLY A 252 28.34 -15.44 -5.30
CA GLY A 252 29.10 -14.20 -5.06
C GLY A 252 29.17 -13.28 -6.28
N GLY A 253 29.12 -13.83 -7.50
CA GLY A 253 29.11 -13.06 -8.75
C GLY A 253 27.78 -12.34 -9.00
N LEU A 254 26.66 -12.95 -8.58
CA LEU A 254 25.32 -12.39 -8.78
C LEU A 254 25.04 -11.19 -7.85
N VAL A 255 25.48 -11.27 -6.60
CA VAL A 255 25.44 -10.13 -5.65
C VAL A 255 26.39 -9.03 -6.10
N GLY A 256 27.57 -9.39 -6.63
CA GLY A 256 28.48 -8.42 -7.24
C GLY A 256 27.91 -7.73 -8.49
N GLN A 257 27.12 -8.45 -9.29
CA GLN A 257 26.48 -7.91 -10.50
C GLN A 257 25.27 -7.02 -10.19
N LEU A 258 24.46 -7.38 -9.19
CA LEU A 258 23.41 -6.50 -8.65
C LEU A 258 24.01 -5.27 -7.94
N GLY A 259 25.13 -5.46 -7.25
CA GLY A 259 26.00 -4.39 -6.75
C GLY A 259 26.41 -3.42 -7.85
N GLN A 260 27.04 -3.92 -8.91
CA GLN A 260 27.43 -3.10 -10.06
C GLN A 260 26.24 -2.41 -10.74
N MET A 261 25.07 -3.05 -10.78
CA MET A 261 23.85 -2.45 -11.31
C MET A 261 23.33 -1.31 -10.43
N GLY A 262 23.37 -1.44 -9.10
CA GLY A 262 23.11 -0.33 -8.18
C GLY A 262 24.07 0.85 -8.39
N ILE A 263 25.36 0.57 -8.66
CA ILE A 263 26.38 1.60 -8.90
C ILE A 263 26.13 2.26 -10.24
N GLN A 264 25.76 1.48 -11.26
CA GLN A 264 25.47 1.97 -12.60
C GLN A 264 24.20 2.82 -12.65
N MET A 265 23.12 2.34 -12.02
CA MET A 265 21.83 3.05 -11.96
C MET A 265 21.91 4.30 -11.06
N GLY A 266 22.62 4.22 -9.92
CA GLY A 266 22.69 5.29 -8.94
C GLY A 266 23.84 6.29 -9.13
N ALA A 267 25.07 5.81 -9.28
CA ALA A 267 26.27 6.65 -9.23
C ALA A 267 26.83 7.08 -10.60
N GLN A 268 26.60 6.28 -11.65
CA GLN A 268 27.12 6.54 -13.00
C GLN A 268 26.05 7.00 -13.99
N GLY A 269 24.77 7.03 -13.58
CA GLY A 269 23.71 7.50 -14.46
C GLY A 269 23.54 6.64 -15.72
N VAL A 270 23.83 5.34 -15.61
CA VAL A 270 23.58 4.38 -16.68
C VAL A 270 22.29 3.65 -16.31
N MET A 271 21.16 4.35 -16.44
CA MET A 271 19.83 3.73 -16.37
C MET A 271 19.48 3.08 -17.70
N MET A 272 18.48 2.18 -17.66
CA MET A 272 17.87 1.67 -18.87
C MET A 272 17.25 2.84 -19.65
N LYS A 273 17.82 3.17 -20.81
CA LYS A 273 17.27 4.20 -21.70
C LYS A 273 15.93 3.74 -22.24
N TYR A 274 14.84 4.34 -21.81
CA TYR A 274 13.51 4.00 -22.31
C TYR A 274 13.35 4.42 -23.77
N SER A 275 12.49 3.70 -24.51
CA SER A 275 12.20 4.09 -25.89
C SER A 275 11.36 5.37 -25.92
N ARG A 276 11.37 6.11 -27.04
CA ARG A 276 10.52 7.31 -27.20
C ARG A 276 9.03 7.00 -26.99
N THR A 277 8.61 5.79 -27.33
CA THR A 277 7.23 5.32 -27.09
C THR A 277 6.95 5.15 -25.60
N ASP A 278 7.87 4.55 -24.85
CA ASP A 278 7.74 4.37 -23.39
C ASP A 278 7.71 5.75 -22.70
N GLU A 279 8.56 6.70 -23.13
CA GLU A 279 8.57 8.08 -22.62
C GLU A 279 7.26 8.82 -22.91
N SER A 280 6.70 8.67 -24.12
CA SER A 280 5.40 9.28 -24.48
C SER A 280 4.25 8.67 -23.65
N GLN A 281 4.30 7.37 -23.37
CA GLN A 281 3.33 6.71 -22.49
C GLN A 281 3.46 7.18 -21.04
N ALA A 282 4.69 7.38 -20.56
CA ALA A 282 4.95 7.91 -19.23
C ALA A 282 4.47 9.37 -19.09
N ASP A 283 4.70 10.21 -20.09
CA ASP A 283 4.17 11.58 -20.15
C ASP A 283 2.64 11.59 -20.10
N ASN A 284 1.97 10.73 -20.87
CA ASN A 284 0.50 10.66 -20.89
C ASN A 284 -0.06 10.24 -19.51
N VAL A 285 0.42 9.13 -18.95
CA VAL A 285 -0.02 8.67 -17.63
C VAL A 285 0.33 9.67 -16.54
N GLY A 286 1.50 10.30 -16.61
CA GLY A 286 1.94 11.34 -15.68
C GLY A 286 1.01 12.54 -15.69
N ALA A 287 0.58 12.99 -16.87
CA ALA A 287 -0.41 14.05 -17.02
C ALA A 287 -1.75 13.70 -16.36
N ILE A 288 -2.19 12.44 -16.47
CA ILE A 288 -3.42 11.94 -15.82
C ILE A 288 -3.28 11.96 -14.29
N ILE A 289 -2.14 11.50 -13.75
CA ILE A 289 -1.83 11.52 -12.31
C ILE A 289 -1.89 12.96 -11.79
N LEU A 290 -1.21 13.90 -12.46
CA LEU A 290 -1.18 15.31 -12.08
C LEU A 290 -2.58 15.93 -12.08
N TYR A 291 -3.32 15.74 -13.17
CA TYR A 291 -4.68 16.24 -13.30
C TYR A 291 -5.57 15.75 -12.15
N LYS A 292 -5.55 14.44 -11.88
CA LYS A 292 -6.35 13.85 -10.80
C LYS A 292 -5.89 14.27 -9.40
N ALA A 293 -4.61 14.59 -9.23
CA ALA A 293 -4.06 15.12 -7.98
C ALA A 293 -4.33 16.63 -7.79
N GLY A 294 -4.87 17.30 -8.81
CA GLY A 294 -5.17 18.74 -8.82
C GLY A 294 -3.96 19.62 -9.19
N TYR A 295 -2.94 19.07 -9.82
CA TYR A 295 -1.80 19.82 -10.37
C TYR A 295 -1.99 20.06 -11.87
N ASN A 296 -1.43 21.17 -12.38
CA ASN A 296 -1.46 21.46 -13.80
C ASN A 296 -0.53 20.47 -14.54
N PRO A 297 -1.05 19.63 -15.46
CA PRO A 297 -0.21 18.70 -16.22
C PRO A 297 0.91 19.37 -17.02
N GLN A 298 0.72 20.64 -17.41
CA GLN A 298 1.73 21.43 -18.11
C GLN A 298 3.02 21.63 -17.29
N ALA A 299 2.93 21.59 -15.96
CA ALA A 299 4.09 21.78 -15.09
C ALA A 299 5.19 20.72 -15.31
N MET A 300 4.81 19.52 -15.75
CA MET A 300 5.78 18.47 -16.12
C MET A 300 6.63 18.88 -17.34
N ALA A 301 6.00 19.41 -18.39
CA ALA A 301 6.72 19.95 -19.55
C ALA A 301 7.57 21.17 -19.16
N ASP A 302 7.08 22.04 -18.28
CA ASP A 302 7.81 23.22 -17.83
C ASP A 302 9.10 22.85 -17.08
N PHE A 303 9.07 21.75 -16.30
CA PHE A 303 10.27 21.22 -15.67
C PHE A 303 11.27 20.70 -16.72
N PHE A 304 10.83 19.92 -17.70
CA PHE A 304 11.72 19.42 -18.75
C PHE A 304 12.35 20.53 -19.60
N LYS A 305 11.60 21.60 -19.86
CA LYS A 305 12.11 22.82 -20.50
C LYS A 305 13.19 23.49 -19.65
N THR A 306 13.00 23.52 -18.33
CA THR A 306 14.00 24.01 -17.37
C THR A 306 15.28 23.16 -17.42
N LEU A 307 15.18 21.84 -17.49
CA LEU A 307 16.34 20.94 -17.64
C LEU A 307 17.10 21.19 -18.94
N GLN A 308 16.39 21.34 -20.07
CA GLN A 308 17.00 21.61 -21.36
C GLN A 308 17.76 22.94 -21.36
N ALA A 309 17.19 23.97 -20.74
CA ALA A 309 17.83 25.29 -20.62
C ALA A 309 19.10 25.26 -19.73
N GLN A 310 19.15 24.37 -18.73
CA GLN A 310 20.30 24.22 -17.84
C GLN A 310 21.43 23.35 -18.43
N GLY A 311 21.22 22.70 -19.58
CA GLY A 311 22.06 21.63 -20.11
C GLY A 311 23.42 22.01 -20.72
N GLY A 312 23.84 23.28 -20.69
CA GLY A 312 25.21 23.73 -21.03
C GLY A 312 25.94 22.93 -22.13
N GLN A 313 27.18 22.49 -21.86
CA GLN A 313 27.95 21.59 -22.75
C GLN A 313 27.64 20.09 -22.53
N SER A 314 27.01 19.74 -21.40
CA SER A 314 26.63 18.37 -21.05
C SER A 314 25.21 18.36 -20.50
N PRO A 315 24.26 17.64 -21.14
CA PRO A 315 22.87 17.63 -20.71
C PRO A 315 22.73 17.07 -19.29
N PRO A 316 21.73 17.50 -18.49
CA PRO A 316 21.48 16.94 -17.18
C PRO A 316 21.26 15.43 -17.26
N GLN A 317 21.63 14.72 -16.20
CA GLN A 317 21.56 13.26 -16.13
C GLN A 317 20.17 12.73 -16.51
N TRP A 318 19.11 13.36 -16.01
CA TRP A 318 17.73 13.05 -16.38
C TRP A 318 17.48 12.98 -17.90
N LEU A 319 18.02 13.90 -18.70
CA LEU A 319 17.81 13.90 -20.17
C LEU A 319 18.55 12.77 -20.88
N SER A 320 19.56 12.18 -20.23
CA SER A 320 20.28 11.01 -20.75
C SER A 320 19.51 9.71 -20.47
N ASP A 321 18.84 9.65 -19.32
CA ASP A 321 18.04 8.50 -18.87
C ASP A 321 16.64 8.50 -19.53
N HIS A 322 16.09 9.70 -19.76
CA HIS A 322 14.77 9.95 -20.36
C HIS A 322 14.90 10.73 -21.68
N PRO A 323 15.16 10.04 -22.81
CA PRO A 323 15.27 10.69 -24.10
C PRO A 323 14.03 11.51 -24.42
N ASN A 324 14.21 12.69 -25.02
CA ASN A 324 13.08 13.51 -25.43
C ASN A 324 12.28 12.79 -26.55
N PRO A 325 10.98 12.47 -26.37
CA PRO A 325 10.15 11.87 -27.41
C PRO A 325 9.82 12.86 -28.56
N GLY A 326 10.06 14.16 -28.38
CA GLY A 326 9.79 15.19 -29.38
C GLY A 326 9.48 16.54 -28.74
N ASN A 327 8.35 17.13 -29.08
CA ASN A 327 7.89 18.33 -28.38
C ASN A 327 6.91 17.94 -27.26
N ARG A 328 7.44 17.64 -26.06
CA ARG A 328 6.64 17.25 -24.88
C ARG A 328 5.61 18.31 -24.50
N GLU A 329 5.96 19.59 -24.62
CA GLU A 329 5.05 20.72 -24.34
C GLU A 329 3.82 20.65 -25.24
N ASN A 330 4.01 20.55 -26.56
CA ASN A 330 2.89 20.42 -27.50
C ASN A 330 2.10 19.12 -27.29
N ALA A 331 2.76 18.00 -26.99
CA ALA A 331 2.09 16.73 -26.78
C ALA A 331 1.17 16.76 -25.54
N ILE A 332 1.65 17.31 -24.42
CA ILE A 332 0.84 17.49 -23.21
C ILE A 332 -0.29 18.48 -23.46
N GLN A 333 -0.05 19.61 -24.14
CA GLN A 333 -1.10 20.57 -24.48
C GLN A 333 -2.20 19.94 -25.34
N GLN A 334 -1.83 19.13 -26.33
CA GLN A 334 -2.78 18.40 -27.16
C GLN A 334 -3.57 17.39 -26.33
N GLU A 335 -2.91 16.62 -25.48
CA GLU A 335 -3.53 15.63 -24.61
C GLU A 335 -4.59 16.26 -23.69
N ILE A 336 -4.25 17.36 -23.03
CA ILE A 336 -5.12 17.97 -22.02
C ILE A 336 -6.18 18.91 -22.61
N SER A 337 -6.11 19.22 -23.92
CA SER A 337 -6.99 20.19 -24.59
C SER A 337 -8.49 19.91 -24.44
N ASN A 338 -8.85 18.62 -24.31
CA ASN A 338 -10.24 18.18 -24.18
C ASN A 338 -10.63 17.79 -22.74
N TRP A 339 -9.73 17.96 -21.77
CA TRP A 339 -10.02 17.63 -20.38
C TRP A 339 -10.85 18.73 -19.72
N PRO A 340 -11.71 18.39 -18.75
CA PRO A 340 -12.46 19.41 -18.01
C PRO A 340 -11.53 20.43 -17.36
N ALA A 341 -11.82 21.70 -17.51
CA ALA A 341 -11.04 22.75 -16.87
C ALA A 341 -11.10 22.62 -15.34
N GLN A 342 -9.94 22.73 -14.68
CA GLN A 342 -9.83 22.72 -13.23
C GLN A 342 -8.98 23.87 -12.74
N LYS A 343 -9.19 24.28 -11.48
CA LYS A 343 -8.26 25.15 -10.77
C LYS A 343 -7.11 24.30 -10.26
N TYR A 344 -5.93 24.51 -10.82
CA TYR A 344 -4.75 23.75 -10.44
C TYR A 344 -3.99 24.43 -9.30
N ALA A 345 -3.48 23.60 -8.39
CA ALA A 345 -2.39 24.01 -7.52
C ALA A 345 -1.10 24.08 -8.35
N LEU A 346 -0.40 25.21 -8.30
CA LEU A 346 0.92 25.36 -8.90
C LEU A 346 2.02 25.11 -7.88
N ASP A 347 1.82 25.61 -6.66
CA ASP A 347 2.85 25.64 -5.64
C ASP A 347 2.27 25.52 -4.22
N SER A 348 3.13 25.31 -3.23
CA SER A 348 2.76 25.33 -1.81
C SER A 348 3.83 25.97 -0.92
N PRO A 349 3.45 26.59 0.21
CA PRO A 349 4.41 27.06 1.21
C PRO A 349 5.32 25.94 1.75
N ALA A 350 4.78 24.72 1.88
CA ALA A 350 5.53 23.55 2.33
C ALA A 350 6.64 23.17 1.33
N PHE A 351 6.36 23.24 0.03
CA PHE A 351 7.36 23.05 -1.02
C PHE A 351 8.46 24.09 -0.94
N GLN A 352 8.10 25.37 -0.85
CA GLN A 352 9.12 26.43 -0.78
C GLN A 352 10.00 26.29 0.46
N GLN A 353 9.42 25.90 1.60
CA GLN A 353 10.19 25.62 2.81
C GLN A 353 11.17 24.44 2.62
N VAL A 354 10.69 23.30 2.12
CA VAL A 354 11.55 22.12 1.96
C VAL A 354 12.62 22.34 0.89
N ARG A 355 12.29 23.11 -0.16
CA ARG A 355 13.24 23.51 -1.20
C ARG A 355 14.38 24.36 -0.63
N GLN A 356 14.08 25.31 0.24
CA GLN A 356 15.09 26.12 0.93
C GLN A 356 15.93 25.27 1.90
N GLN A 357 15.31 24.35 2.63
CA GLN A 357 16.02 23.40 3.51
C GLN A 357 16.99 22.52 2.71
N ALA A 358 16.52 21.97 1.58
CA ALA A 358 17.31 21.14 0.68
C ALA A 358 18.57 21.87 0.14
N MET A 359 18.53 23.19 -0.05
CA MET A 359 19.71 23.98 -0.45
C MET A 359 20.80 24.05 0.63
N GLY A 360 20.44 23.83 1.90
CA GLY A 360 21.38 23.77 3.02
C GLY A 360 21.92 22.36 3.31
N VAL A 361 21.37 21.32 2.68
CA VAL A 361 21.81 19.94 2.87
C VAL A 361 23.06 19.66 2.04
N LYS A 362 24.04 18.99 2.65
CA LYS A 362 25.25 18.55 1.94
C LYS A 362 24.88 17.56 0.84
N VAL A 363 25.17 17.93 -0.41
CA VAL A 363 25.03 17.08 -1.59
C VAL A 363 26.39 16.56 -2.07
N TYR A 364 26.36 15.45 -2.79
CA TYR A 364 27.53 14.82 -3.40
C TYR A 364 27.35 14.73 -4.92
N THR A 365 28.45 14.87 -5.65
CA THR A 365 28.50 14.61 -7.10
C THR A 365 28.49 13.11 -7.38
N GLY A 366 28.12 12.70 -8.59
CA GLY A 366 28.19 11.29 -9.01
C GLY A 366 29.59 10.67 -8.83
N GLN A 367 30.65 11.46 -9.04
CA GLN A 367 32.03 11.01 -8.82
C GLN A 367 32.34 10.73 -7.35
N GLU A 368 31.93 11.61 -6.44
CA GLU A 368 32.08 11.41 -4.99
C GLU A 368 31.25 10.21 -4.53
N ILE A 369 30.02 10.06 -5.05
CA ILE A 369 29.17 8.91 -4.76
C ILE A 369 29.87 7.61 -5.21
N ALA A 370 30.40 7.56 -6.44
CA ALA A 370 31.11 6.39 -6.94
C ALA A 370 32.37 6.04 -6.10
N GLN A 371 33.10 7.04 -5.62
CA GLN A 371 34.26 6.84 -4.74
C GLN A 371 33.84 6.34 -3.35
N GLY A 372 32.83 6.95 -2.73
CA GLY A 372 32.31 6.54 -1.43
C GLY A 372 31.65 5.15 -1.46
N ALA A 373 31.09 4.73 -2.60
CA ALA A 373 30.54 3.39 -2.76
C ALA A 373 31.65 2.31 -2.68
N LYS A 374 32.82 2.57 -3.30
CA LYS A 374 33.97 1.65 -3.28
C LYS A 374 34.54 1.45 -1.87
N SER A 375 34.46 2.46 -1.01
CA SER A 375 34.94 2.40 0.37
C SER A 375 33.88 1.94 1.38
N GLY A 376 32.63 1.72 0.95
CA GLY A 376 31.51 1.44 1.85
C GLY A 376 31.09 2.64 2.72
N GLN A 377 31.57 3.85 2.39
CA GLN A 377 31.28 5.08 3.13
C GLN A 377 29.78 5.35 3.24
N TRP A 378 29.02 5.09 2.18
CA TRP A 378 27.58 5.37 2.17
C TRP A 378 26.79 4.41 3.05
N ALA A 379 27.10 3.11 3.01
CA ALA A 379 26.51 2.14 3.93
C ALA A 379 26.76 2.54 5.40
N ALA A 380 27.97 3.01 5.73
CA ALA A 380 28.30 3.49 7.07
C ALA A 380 27.56 4.78 7.43
N LEU A 381 27.47 5.74 6.51
CA LEU A 381 26.75 7.00 6.69
C LEU A 381 25.25 6.76 6.91
N ASN A 382 24.64 5.93 6.06
CA ASN A 382 23.23 5.60 6.08
C ASN A 382 22.85 4.84 7.37
N LYS A 383 23.73 3.94 7.82
CA LYS A 383 23.55 3.29 9.13
C LYS A 383 23.64 4.31 10.28
N LYS A 384 24.56 5.27 10.20
CA LYS A 384 24.77 6.30 11.24
C LYS A 384 23.61 7.30 11.32
N ASN A 385 23.04 7.71 10.18
CA ASN A 385 21.98 8.70 10.12
C ASN A 385 20.56 8.09 10.21
N GLY A 386 20.45 6.76 10.25
CA GLY A 386 19.17 6.04 10.34
C GLY A 386 18.46 5.85 9.00
N ALA A 387 19.09 6.16 7.87
CA ALA A 387 18.60 5.84 6.53
C ALA A 387 18.80 4.33 6.27
N ILE A 388 17.96 3.49 6.88
CA ILE A 388 17.99 2.04 6.70
C ILE A 388 16.84 1.65 5.78
N PHE A 389 17.13 0.94 4.69
CA PHE A 389 16.10 0.47 3.78
C PHE A 389 15.21 -0.55 4.49
N THR A 390 13.96 -0.15 4.74
CA THR A 390 12.92 -1.01 5.29
C THR A 390 11.76 -1.00 4.31
N PRO A 391 11.62 -2.03 3.45
CA PRO A 391 10.54 -2.06 2.48
C PRO A 391 9.17 -1.82 3.13
N ALA A 392 8.38 -0.90 2.58
CA ALA A 392 6.96 -0.80 2.86
C ALA A 392 6.23 -1.99 2.21
N GLY A 393 6.18 -3.11 2.92
CA GLY A 393 5.44 -4.32 2.52
C GLY A 393 6.23 -5.32 1.66
N GLY A 394 7.52 -5.08 1.42
CA GLY A 394 8.44 -6.20 1.31
C GLY A 394 8.65 -6.75 2.70
N LYS A 395 8.43 -8.04 2.92
CA LYS A 395 8.72 -8.62 4.22
C LYS A 395 10.23 -8.54 4.49
N ALA A 396 10.69 -7.47 5.15
CA ALA A 396 11.28 -7.73 6.45
C ALA A 396 10.14 -8.29 7.30
N LEU A 397 10.35 -9.40 7.99
CA LEU A 397 9.53 -9.70 9.15
C LEU A 397 9.53 -8.44 10.03
N PRO A 398 8.39 -7.79 10.31
CA PRO A 398 8.41 -6.72 11.28
C PRO A 398 8.94 -7.26 12.61
N THR A 399 9.87 -6.51 13.16
CA THR A 399 10.38 -6.60 14.52
C THR A 399 9.25 -6.42 15.54
N SER A 400 8.69 -7.52 16.04
CA SER A 400 8.00 -7.52 17.35
C SER A 400 7.74 -8.93 17.91
N ALA A 401 8.76 -9.80 17.91
CA ALA A 401 9.07 -10.54 19.12
C ALA A 401 10.35 -9.88 19.63
N SER A 402 10.17 -8.86 20.47
CA SER A 402 11.17 -7.98 21.09
C SER A 402 12.43 -7.60 20.29
N ALA A 403 12.48 -6.37 19.79
CA ALA A 403 13.73 -5.70 19.43
C ALA A 403 13.97 -4.50 20.33
N THR A 404 14.02 -4.70 21.65
CA THR A 404 14.79 -3.76 22.48
C THR A 404 16.26 -3.98 22.17
N ALA A 405 16.89 -2.99 21.54
CA ALA A 405 18.33 -2.95 21.37
C ALA A 405 19.00 -3.25 22.73
N ALA A 406 19.97 -4.17 22.72
CA ALA A 406 20.75 -4.52 23.90
C ALA A 406 21.40 -3.25 24.47
N GLY A 407 20.84 -2.70 25.56
CA GLY A 407 21.44 -1.55 26.24
C GLY A 407 20.52 -0.55 26.94
N SER A 408 19.19 -0.68 26.91
CA SER A 408 18.31 0.21 27.70
C SER A 408 17.29 -0.61 28.52
N PRO A 409 17.22 -0.42 29.86
CA PRO A 409 16.22 -1.11 30.66
C PRO A 409 14.82 -0.65 30.24
N PRO A 410 13.87 -1.57 30.05
CA PRO A 410 12.49 -1.22 29.73
C PRO A 410 11.90 -0.36 30.85
N ASN A 411 11.35 0.81 30.52
CA ASN A 411 10.65 1.70 31.46
C ASN A 411 9.23 1.19 31.80
N VAL A 412 9.02 -0.14 31.74
CA VAL A 412 7.73 -0.81 31.91
C VAL A 412 7.88 -1.84 33.02
N ALA A 413 6.98 -1.79 34.01
CA ALA A 413 6.96 -2.78 35.09
C ALA A 413 6.62 -4.17 34.54
N ALA A 414 7.22 -5.21 35.13
CA ALA A 414 6.86 -6.59 34.81
C ALA A 414 5.36 -6.82 35.11
N PRO A 415 4.58 -7.41 34.19
CA PRO A 415 3.19 -7.71 34.46
C PRO A 415 3.11 -8.77 35.56
N SER A 416 2.04 -8.73 36.37
CA SER A 416 1.80 -9.81 37.33
C SER A 416 1.48 -11.10 36.58
N LEU A 417 1.99 -12.23 37.04
CA LEU A 417 1.73 -13.52 36.40
C LEU A 417 0.22 -13.79 36.21
N GLN A 418 -0.60 -13.43 37.19
CA GLN A 418 -2.06 -13.59 37.11
C GLN A 418 -2.70 -12.80 35.95
N SER A 419 -2.12 -11.66 35.57
CA SER A 419 -2.63 -10.81 34.49
C SER A 419 -2.32 -11.33 33.08
N VAL A 420 -1.37 -12.26 32.95
CA VAL A 420 -0.93 -12.81 31.67
C VAL A 420 -1.33 -14.29 31.48
N LEU A 421 -1.64 -15.00 32.57
CA LEU A 421 -2.02 -16.41 32.50
C LEU A 421 -3.24 -16.64 31.58
N PRO A 422 -3.17 -17.61 30.65
CA PRO A 422 -4.28 -17.92 29.76
C PRO A 422 -5.43 -18.61 30.51
N SER A 423 -6.67 -18.27 30.14
CA SER A 423 -7.86 -18.98 30.60
C SER A 423 -7.95 -20.37 29.96
N ARG A 424 -8.62 -21.31 30.65
CA ARG A 424 -8.90 -22.64 30.10
C ARG A 424 -9.94 -22.63 28.97
N ARG A 425 -10.87 -21.67 29.00
CA ARG A 425 -11.86 -21.49 27.94
C ARG A 425 -11.19 -20.84 26.74
N MET A 426 -11.44 -21.42 25.57
CA MET A 426 -10.90 -20.96 24.28
C MET A 426 -12.02 -20.39 23.43
N LEU A 427 -11.74 -19.27 22.77
CA LEU A 427 -12.51 -18.71 21.66
C LEU A 427 -11.82 -19.08 20.34
N ALA A 428 -12.44 -18.79 19.20
CA ALA A 428 -11.86 -18.99 17.88
C ALA A 428 -11.81 -17.65 17.11
N ALA A 429 -10.64 -17.28 16.61
CA ALA A 429 -10.46 -16.13 15.73
C ALA A 429 -10.46 -16.61 14.28
N ASN A 430 -11.37 -16.09 13.46
CA ASN A 430 -11.38 -16.33 12.03
C ASN A 430 -10.65 -15.20 11.30
N LEU A 431 -9.52 -15.54 10.67
CA LEU A 431 -8.59 -14.63 10.01
C LEU A 431 -8.59 -14.86 8.49
N GLY A 432 -9.72 -15.31 7.94
CA GLY A 432 -9.86 -15.66 6.53
C GLY A 432 -9.40 -17.09 6.27
N THR A 433 -8.15 -17.27 5.86
CA THR A 433 -7.60 -18.60 5.52
C THR A 433 -7.05 -19.35 6.74
N VAL A 434 -7.05 -18.72 7.91
CA VAL A 434 -6.63 -19.33 9.17
C VAL A 434 -7.73 -19.13 10.22
N THR A 435 -8.11 -20.20 10.89
CA THR A 435 -8.92 -20.12 12.11
C THR A 435 -8.09 -20.64 13.27
N ILE A 436 -7.80 -19.79 14.25
CA ILE A 436 -6.94 -20.14 15.39
C ILE A 436 -7.72 -20.02 16.70
N PRO A 437 -7.73 -21.06 17.55
CA PRO A 437 -8.30 -20.94 18.88
C PRO A 437 -7.35 -20.19 19.80
N TYR A 438 -7.89 -19.42 20.73
CA TYR A 438 -7.11 -18.62 21.68
C TYR A 438 -7.84 -18.49 23.03
N PRO A 439 -7.12 -18.21 24.14
CA PRO A 439 -7.74 -18.03 25.45
C PRO A 439 -8.76 -16.89 25.45
N GLU A 440 -9.94 -17.09 26.04
CA GLU A 440 -11.00 -16.08 26.14
C GLU A 440 -10.54 -14.76 26.78
N ASN A 441 -9.60 -14.83 27.72
CA ASN A 441 -9.07 -13.65 28.39
C ASN A 441 -7.95 -12.93 27.62
N TRP A 442 -7.65 -13.33 26.39
CA TRP A 442 -6.68 -12.68 25.50
C TRP A 442 -7.40 -11.89 24.42
N GLN A 443 -6.76 -10.83 23.93
CA GLN A 443 -7.29 -9.99 22.86
C GLN A 443 -6.64 -10.34 21.51
N VAL A 444 -7.44 -10.27 20.45
CA VAL A 444 -6.97 -10.38 19.07
C VAL A 444 -6.86 -8.98 18.49
N THR A 445 -5.66 -8.60 18.06
CA THR A 445 -5.37 -7.33 17.40
C THR A 445 -5.04 -7.60 15.94
N LEU A 446 -5.85 -7.06 15.03
CA LEU A 446 -5.66 -7.19 13.59
C LEU A 446 -4.67 -6.14 13.09
N PRO A 447 -3.88 -6.46 12.04
CA PRO A 447 -2.96 -5.50 11.45
C PRO A 447 -3.70 -4.34 10.77
N GLU A 448 -3.20 -3.12 10.96
CA GLU A 448 -3.71 -1.94 10.24
C GLU A 448 -3.07 -1.80 8.85
N LYS A 449 -1.88 -2.41 8.65
CA LYS A 449 -1.11 -2.37 7.40
C LYS A 449 -0.76 -3.78 6.92
N GLN A 450 -0.70 -3.97 5.60
CA GLN A 450 -0.23 -5.23 5.01
C GLN A 450 1.21 -5.54 5.46
N GLY A 451 1.45 -6.79 5.90
CA GLY A 451 2.75 -7.26 6.38
C GLY A 451 2.92 -7.25 7.90
N GLN A 452 2.06 -6.55 8.65
CA GLN A 452 2.02 -6.61 10.12
C GLN A 452 1.42 -7.93 10.63
N TYR A 453 1.72 -8.27 11.88
CA TYR A 453 1.23 -9.48 12.54
C TYR A 453 -0.20 -9.30 13.04
N VAL A 454 -0.99 -10.36 12.97
CA VAL A 454 -2.09 -10.54 13.91
C VAL A 454 -1.47 -10.89 15.26
N THR A 455 -1.85 -10.15 16.30
CA THR A 455 -1.37 -10.39 17.67
C THR A 455 -2.50 -10.97 18.51
N ILE A 456 -2.23 -12.09 19.19
CA ILE A 456 -3.16 -12.69 20.14
C ILE A 456 -2.46 -12.79 21.50
N ALA A 457 -2.82 -11.91 22.43
CA ALA A 457 -2.06 -11.72 23.66
C ALA A 457 -2.95 -11.24 24.81
N PRO A 458 -2.58 -11.47 26.08
CA PRO A 458 -3.21 -10.76 27.19
C PRO A 458 -2.84 -9.27 27.13
N ARG A 459 -3.76 -8.39 27.53
CA ARG A 459 -3.52 -6.93 27.48
C ARG A 459 -2.25 -6.50 28.24
N ALA A 460 -1.96 -7.14 29.37
CA ALA A 460 -0.77 -6.87 30.18
C ALA A 460 0.54 -7.43 29.57
N GLY A 461 0.44 -8.31 28.57
CA GLY A 461 1.59 -8.94 27.91
C GLY A 461 2.09 -8.21 26.66
N VAL A 462 1.56 -7.01 26.39
CA VAL A 462 1.90 -6.19 25.23
C VAL A 462 2.37 -4.81 25.69
N THR A 463 3.43 -4.31 25.07
CA THR A 463 3.95 -2.95 25.26
C THR A 463 4.11 -2.29 23.89
N ASP A 464 4.38 -0.98 23.88
CA ASP A 464 4.75 -0.26 22.65
C ASP A 464 6.02 -0.81 22.00
N ASN A 465 6.88 -1.47 22.79
CA ASN A 465 8.16 -2.03 22.35
C ASN A 465 8.08 -3.50 21.92
N GLY A 466 6.90 -4.14 22.04
CA GLY A 466 6.70 -5.52 21.60
C GLY A 466 5.79 -6.36 22.50
N VAL A 467 5.62 -7.62 22.09
CA VAL A 467 4.80 -8.62 22.77
C VAL A 467 5.73 -9.53 23.57
N GLY A 468 5.57 -9.57 24.90
CA GLY A 468 6.32 -10.48 25.77
C GLY A 468 5.54 -11.73 26.17
N TYR A 469 4.22 -11.74 25.97
CA TYR A 469 3.37 -12.91 26.17
C TYR A 469 2.34 -13.00 25.05
N GLY A 470 2.23 -14.15 24.41
CA GLY A 470 1.16 -14.40 23.44
C GLY A 470 1.65 -15.03 22.16
N VAL A 471 0.92 -14.76 21.07
CA VAL A 471 1.16 -15.34 19.76
C VAL A 471 1.11 -14.27 18.68
N LEU A 472 2.12 -14.28 17.82
CA LEU A 472 2.20 -13.46 16.62
C LEU A 472 1.97 -14.34 15.40
N LEU A 473 1.01 -13.99 14.56
CA LEU A 473 0.65 -14.77 13.36
C LEU A 473 0.84 -13.92 12.10
N ASN A 474 1.46 -14.51 11.08
CA ASN A 474 1.57 -13.91 9.75
C ASN A 474 1.69 -15.02 8.68
N GLY A 475 1.59 -14.69 7.39
CA GLY A 475 1.68 -15.64 6.29
C GLY A 475 2.65 -15.20 5.20
N VAL A 476 3.61 -16.04 4.82
CA VAL A 476 4.55 -15.78 3.72
C VAL A 476 4.10 -16.56 2.48
N SER A 477 3.99 -15.88 1.34
CA SER A 477 3.79 -16.54 0.06
C SER A 477 5.12 -16.57 -0.66
N PRO A 478 5.79 -17.73 -0.76
CA PRO A 478 7.05 -17.84 -1.49
C PRO A 478 6.81 -17.55 -2.97
N ARG A 479 7.75 -16.84 -3.60
CA ARG A 479 7.66 -16.49 -5.02
C ARG A 479 7.99 -17.66 -5.96
N GLU A 480 8.61 -18.71 -5.43
CA GLU A 480 8.96 -19.94 -6.14
C GLU A 480 8.30 -21.16 -5.45
N ARG A 481 8.30 -22.33 -6.11
CA ARG A 481 7.91 -23.61 -5.49
C ARG A 481 8.98 -24.06 -4.48
N MET A 482 9.03 -23.36 -3.35
CA MET A 482 9.85 -23.76 -2.22
C MET A 482 9.07 -24.74 -1.34
N ASN A 483 9.78 -25.74 -0.81
CA ASN A 483 9.18 -26.63 0.19
C ASN A 483 9.19 -25.96 1.58
N ILE A 484 8.46 -26.56 2.52
CA ILE A 484 8.32 -26.02 3.88
C ILE A 484 9.67 -25.89 4.61
N ASP A 485 10.65 -26.75 4.32
CA ASP A 485 11.99 -26.69 4.91
C ASP A 485 12.76 -25.45 4.45
N GLN A 486 12.73 -25.17 3.14
CA GLN A 486 13.38 -23.99 2.56
C GLN A 486 12.75 -22.69 3.06
N ILE A 487 11.42 -22.63 3.10
CA ILE A 487 10.68 -21.45 3.58
C ILE A 487 10.97 -21.23 5.07
N THR A 488 10.96 -22.29 5.86
CA THR A 488 11.28 -22.21 7.29
C THR A 488 12.74 -21.79 7.49
N GLY A 489 13.68 -22.29 6.69
CA GLY A 489 15.07 -21.89 6.73
C GLY A 489 15.29 -20.41 6.45
N GLN A 490 14.62 -19.85 5.43
CA GLN A 490 14.65 -18.42 5.14
C GLN A 490 14.05 -17.60 6.29
N LEU A 491 12.90 -18.03 6.82
CA LEU A 491 12.27 -17.37 7.95
C LEU A 491 13.18 -17.33 9.18
N ILE A 492 13.90 -18.42 9.45
CA ILE A 492 14.87 -18.48 10.53
C ILE A 492 16.03 -17.50 10.29
N GLN A 493 16.59 -17.48 9.09
CA GLN A 493 17.68 -16.55 8.76
C GLN A 493 17.25 -15.09 8.93
N ASP A 494 16.04 -14.74 8.47
CA ASP A 494 15.48 -13.40 8.61
C ASP A 494 15.32 -13.00 10.08
N MET A 495 14.77 -13.91 10.92
CA MET A 495 14.62 -13.67 12.37
C MET A 495 15.98 -13.47 13.07
N GLN A 496 17.03 -14.17 12.63
CA GLN A 496 18.36 -14.00 13.23
C GLN A 496 19.03 -12.69 12.80
N GLN A 497 18.91 -12.32 11.53
CA GLN A 497 19.63 -11.17 10.96
C GLN A 497 18.95 -9.83 11.25
N ASN A 498 17.61 -9.80 11.21
CA ASN A 498 16.85 -8.55 11.26
C ASN A 498 16.18 -8.28 12.61
N ASN A 499 16.00 -9.33 13.43
CA ASN A 499 15.23 -9.22 14.68
C ASN A 499 16.08 -9.54 15.92
N GLY A 500 17.34 -9.97 15.75
CA GLY A 500 18.23 -10.28 16.88
C GLY A 500 17.87 -11.55 17.65
N LEU A 501 16.98 -12.40 17.11
CA LEU A 501 16.61 -13.67 17.72
C LEU A 501 17.76 -14.67 17.57
N LYS A 502 18.12 -15.37 18.64
CA LYS A 502 19.15 -16.41 18.64
C LYS A 502 18.50 -17.79 18.52
N LEU A 503 18.74 -18.49 17.42
CA LEU A 503 18.21 -19.85 17.22
C LEU A 503 18.77 -20.83 18.27
N MET A 504 17.87 -21.59 18.90
CA MET A 504 18.16 -22.66 19.85
C MET A 504 18.02 -24.02 19.15
N GLY A 505 19.14 -24.54 18.65
CA GLY A 505 19.19 -25.84 17.95
C GLY A 505 18.87 -25.72 16.46
N LYS A 506 18.21 -26.75 15.90
CA LYS A 506 17.81 -26.79 14.48
C LYS A 506 16.29 -26.91 14.38
N ALA A 507 15.72 -26.39 13.29
CA ALA A 507 14.32 -26.63 12.97
C ALA A 507 14.03 -28.13 12.89
N GLN A 508 12.87 -28.56 13.38
CA GLN A 508 12.42 -29.94 13.41
C GLN A 508 11.04 -30.08 12.75
N PRO A 509 10.70 -31.25 12.19
CA PRO A 509 9.32 -31.57 11.81
C PRO A 509 8.36 -31.39 12.98
N PHE A 510 7.17 -30.85 12.70
CA PHE A 510 6.15 -30.63 13.73
C PHE A 510 4.74 -30.77 13.15
N MET A 511 3.85 -31.46 13.86
CA MET A 511 2.47 -31.66 13.41
C MET A 511 1.54 -30.58 13.96
N VAL A 512 0.79 -29.93 13.08
CA VAL A 512 -0.19 -28.90 13.42
C VAL A 512 -1.55 -29.33 12.90
N ASN A 513 -2.43 -29.80 13.81
CA ASN A 513 -3.76 -30.32 13.48
C ASN A 513 -3.76 -31.29 12.27
N GLY A 514 -2.81 -32.23 12.25
CA GLY A 514 -2.65 -33.22 11.17
C GLY A 514 -1.90 -32.73 9.93
N ILE A 515 -1.51 -31.46 9.85
CA ILE A 515 -0.66 -30.90 8.79
C ILE A 515 0.79 -30.96 9.23
N GLU A 516 1.67 -31.50 8.38
CA GLU A 516 3.11 -31.50 8.62
C GLU A 516 3.70 -30.10 8.38
N GLY A 517 4.31 -29.52 9.40
CA GLY A 517 4.98 -28.24 9.39
C GLY A 517 6.40 -28.33 9.95
N ARG A 518 6.98 -27.18 10.32
CA ARG A 518 8.27 -27.12 11.02
C ARG A 518 8.18 -26.29 12.29
N SER A 519 9.06 -26.59 13.24
CA SER A 519 9.16 -25.91 14.51
C SER A 519 10.61 -25.54 14.78
N ALA A 520 10.85 -24.32 15.27
CA ALA A 520 12.15 -23.86 15.73
C ALA A 520 12.00 -23.05 17.02
N MET A 521 12.97 -23.15 17.91
CA MET A 521 12.99 -22.36 19.14
C MET A 521 14.04 -21.27 19.02
N PHE A 522 13.74 -20.08 19.48
CA PHE A 522 14.69 -18.98 19.58
C PHE A 522 14.71 -18.40 21.00
N GLN A 523 15.73 -17.59 21.25
CA GLN A 523 15.88 -16.79 22.45
C GLN A 523 16.12 -15.33 22.07
N SER A 524 15.47 -14.42 22.81
CA SER A 524 15.63 -12.97 22.66
C SER A 524 15.58 -12.30 24.04
N THR A 525 15.79 -10.98 24.09
CA THR A 525 15.62 -10.19 25.32
C THR A 525 14.15 -9.83 25.46
N SER A 526 13.54 -10.10 26.61
CA SER A 526 12.13 -9.80 26.82
C SER A 526 11.85 -8.29 26.92
N PRO A 527 10.71 -7.78 26.41
CA PRO A 527 10.34 -6.38 26.57
C PRO A 527 9.93 -6.07 28.02
N PHE A 528 9.74 -7.11 28.85
CA PHE A 528 9.47 -6.99 30.28
C PHE A 528 10.71 -7.37 31.09
N PRO A 529 11.07 -6.60 32.13
CA PRO A 529 12.10 -7.03 33.07
C PRO A 529 11.59 -8.20 33.91
N ALA A 530 12.51 -8.93 34.56
CA ALA A 530 12.15 -9.85 35.64
C ALA A 530 11.57 -9.09 36.84
N ALA A 531 10.95 -9.81 37.77
CA ALA A 531 10.34 -9.22 38.98
C ALA A 531 11.31 -8.39 39.85
N ASN A 532 12.62 -8.66 39.74
CA ASN A 532 13.69 -7.91 40.41
C ASN A 532 14.21 -6.71 39.59
N GLY A 533 13.55 -6.35 38.49
CA GLY A 533 13.91 -5.25 37.61
C GLY A 533 15.05 -5.54 36.62
N GLN A 534 15.65 -6.73 36.67
CA GLN A 534 16.75 -7.08 35.76
C GLN A 534 16.22 -7.47 34.37
N PRO A 535 16.99 -7.22 33.29
CA PRO A 535 16.67 -7.77 31.98
C PRO A 535 16.53 -9.30 32.07
N GLN A 536 15.51 -9.83 31.42
CA GLN A 536 15.31 -11.27 31.30
C GLN A 536 15.23 -11.68 29.84
N VAL A 537 15.47 -12.96 29.61
CA VAL A 537 15.40 -13.59 28.29
C VAL A 537 14.03 -14.21 28.10
N GLU A 538 13.53 -14.18 26.88
CA GLU A 538 12.32 -14.87 26.46
C GLU A 538 12.60 -16.00 25.49
N GLN A 539 11.64 -16.91 25.39
CA GLN A 539 11.62 -17.98 24.41
C GLN A 539 10.57 -17.68 23.35
N ASP A 540 11.00 -17.79 22.10
CA ASP A 540 10.19 -17.56 20.92
C ASP A 540 10.08 -18.88 20.14
N TRP A 541 8.90 -19.49 20.20
CA TRP A 541 8.64 -20.75 19.51
C TRP A 541 7.99 -20.49 18.17
N LEU A 542 8.78 -20.61 17.11
CA LEU A 542 8.33 -20.55 15.73
C LEU A 542 7.69 -21.87 15.33
N VAL A 543 6.49 -21.80 14.75
CA VAL A 543 5.83 -22.92 14.06
C VAL A 543 5.36 -22.47 12.68
N THR A 544 5.78 -23.18 11.63
CA THR A 544 5.39 -22.94 10.24
C THR A 544 4.46 -24.05 9.74
N VAL A 545 3.45 -23.69 8.97
CA VAL A 545 2.43 -24.60 8.44
C VAL A 545 2.19 -24.28 6.96
N PRO A 546 2.36 -25.25 6.05
CA PRO A 546 2.08 -25.04 4.64
C PRO A 546 0.58 -24.88 4.39
N LYS A 547 0.24 -24.08 3.38
CA LYS A 547 -1.10 -23.91 2.84
C LYS A 547 -1.24 -24.60 1.48
N PRO A 548 -2.46 -24.99 1.07
CA PRO A 548 -2.70 -25.59 -0.25
C PRO A 548 -2.32 -24.69 -1.44
N ASP A 549 -2.37 -23.37 -1.26
CA ASP A 549 -2.00 -22.36 -2.26
C ASP A 549 -0.49 -22.14 -2.39
N GLY A 550 0.33 -22.92 -1.67
CA GLY A 550 1.78 -22.83 -1.64
C GLY A 550 2.32 -21.76 -0.69
N ALA A 551 1.47 -20.97 -0.04
CA ALA A 551 1.89 -20.09 1.04
C ALA A 551 2.18 -20.85 2.34
N VAL A 552 2.82 -20.19 3.29
CA VAL A 552 3.12 -20.73 4.62
C VAL A 552 2.61 -19.76 5.66
N VAL A 553 1.78 -20.27 6.57
CA VAL A 553 1.42 -19.56 7.79
C VAL A 553 2.52 -19.81 8.81
N PHE A 554 2.93 -18.77 9.54
CA PHE A 554 3.81 -18.96 10.67
C PHE A 554 3.28 -18.27 11.91
N MET A 555 3.53 -18.92 13.04
CA MET A 555 3.14 -18.51 14.38
C MET A 555 4.39 -18.43 15.24
N VAL A 556 4.55 -17.35 16.00
CA VAL A 556 5.61 -17.20 17.00
C VAL A 556 4.94 -17.09 18.36
N PHE A 557 5.14 -18.10 19.20
CA PHE A 557 4.63 -18.12 20.57
C PHE A 557 5.71 -17.59 21.51
N VAL A 558 5.39 -16.55 22.28
CA VAL A 558 6.37 -15.79 23.08
C VAL A 558 6.01 -15.86 24.56
N ALA A 559 7.00 -16.09 25.42
CA ALA A 559 6.91 -15.89 26.87
C ALA A 559 8.32 -15.82 27.47
N PRO A 560 8.52 -15.15 28.64
CA PRO A 560 9.79 -15.19 29.35
C PRO A 560 10.26 -16.63 29.58
N GLN A 561 11.57 -16.86 29.48
CA GLN A 561 12.13 -18.22 29.50
C GLN A 561 11.78 -18.98 30.79
N SER A 562 11.72 -18.27 31.92
CA SER A 562 11.33 -18.81 33.23
C SER A 562 9.86 -19.26 33.28
N GLU A 563 9.02 -18.74 32.39
CA GLU A 563 7.57 -18.95 32.39
C GLU A 563 7.07 -19.73 31.18
N PHE A 564 7.87 -19.87 30.12
CA PHE A 564 7.47 -20.48 28.85
C PHE A 564 6.80 -21.86 29.01
N ASN A 565 7.36 -22.72 29.87
CA ASN A 565 6.79 -24.04 30.16
C ASN A 565 5.37 -24.00 30.74
N ARG A 566 4.99 -22.90 31.40
CA ARG A 566 3.65 -22.68 31.96
C ARG A 566 2.63 -22.33 30.88
N PHE A 567 3.05 -21.65 29.81
CA PHE A 567 2.21 -21.29 28.67
C PHE A 567 2.17 -22.37 27.59
N ARG A 568 3.20 -23.21 27.52
CA ARG A 568 3.35 -24.26 26.51
C ARG A 568 2.13 -25.19 26.34
N PRO A 569 1.43 -25.66 27.40
CA PRO A 569 0.23 -26.48 27.23
C PRO A 569 -0.88 -25.74 26.45
N THR A 570 -1.08 -24.45 26.72
CA THR A 570 -2.03 -23.61 25.99
C THR A 570 -1.60 -23.45 24.54
N TYR A 571 -0.32 -23.13 24.28
CA TYR A 571 0.23 -23.02 22.93
C TYR A 571 0.06 -24.31 22.11
N GLN A 572 0.31 -25.46 22.73
CA GLN A 572 0.06 -26.76 22.12
C GLN A 572 -1.43 -26.99 21.85
N SER A 573 -2.33 -26.59 22.77
CA SER A 573 -3.76 -26.66 22.54
C SER A 573 -4.20 -25.77 21.37
N MET A 574 -3.58 -24.59 21.21
CA MET A 574 -3.84 -23.71 20.08
C MET A 574 -3.47 -24.39 18.76
N LEU A 575 -2.28 -24.98 18.69
CA LEU A 575 -1.75 -25.68 17.51
C LEU A 575 -2.48 -26.98 17.17
N LYS A 576 -3.04 -27.69 18.16
CA LYS A 576 -3.83 -28.90 17.92
C LYS A 576 -5.16 -28.62 17.23
N SER A 577 -5.66 -27.39 17.32
CA SER A 577 -7.01 -27.03 16.88
C SER A 577 -7.04 -25.87 15.87
N VAL A 578 -5.88 -25.36 15.47
CA VAL A 578 -5.77 -24.39 14.37
C VAL A 578 -6.18 -25.05 13.04
N GLN A 579 -6.94 -24.33 12.25
CA GLN A 579 -7.33 -24.74 10.90
C GLN A 579 -6.66 -23.81 9.90
N VAL A 580 -5.93 -24.40 8.95
CA VAL A 580 -5.28 -23.70 7.86
C VAL A 580 -5.95 -24.18 6.57
N ARG A 581 -6.54 -23.24 5.81
CA ARG A 581 -7.30 -23.52 4.58
C ARG A 581 -6.58 -23.00 3.35
#